data_AF-A0A969UVW9-F1
#
_entry.id   AF-A0A969UVW9-F1
#
_cell.length_a   1.000
_cell.length_b   1.000
_cell.length_c   1.000
_cell.angle_alpha   90.00
_cell.angle_beta   90.00
_cell.angle_gamma   90.00
#
_symmetry.space_group_name_H-M   'P 1'
#
loop_
_entity.id
_entity.type
_entity.pdbx_description
1 polymer ?
#
loop_
_entity_poly.entity_id
_entity_poly.type
_entity_poly.pdbx_seq_one_letter_code
_entity_poly.pdbx_strand_id
1 'polypeptide(L)'
;MIQKVAFGSICSGLALSIALWSNDKVVQAAAVAAGSCLASFTATTIAIEQTRVRKSRAAHADLYLDLLRQMSRPSSPARSQRPKACQGCCIYHGQTYNGTRLICAIHPSGVEGDHCMDWEGGEDGQHT
;
A
#
# COMPACT_ATOMS: atom_id res chain seq x y z
N MET A 1 0.64 8.73 26.02
CA MET A 1 -0.17 9.98 25.81
C MET A 1 -1.64 9.81 26.21
N ILE A 2 -2.27 8.65 25.94
CA ILE A 2 -3.64 8.31 26.36
C ILE A 2 -3.90 8.55 27.85
N GLN A 3 -2.93 8.21 28.71
CA GLN A 3 -3.03 8.40 30.16
C GLN A 3 -3.20 9.87 30.59
N LYS A 4 -2.62 10.83 29.85
CA LYS A 4 -2.72 12.27 30.18
C LYS A 4 -4.08 12.85 29.79
N VAL A 5 -4.64 12.40 28.66
CA VAL A 5 -5.97 12.81 28.17
C VAL A 5 -7.06 12.24 29.07
N ALA A 6 -6.92 10.97 29.50
CA ALA A 6 -7.82 10.34 30.45
C ALA A 6 -7.83 11.08 31.80
N PHE A 7 -6.66 11.48 32.30
CA PHE A 7 -6.56 12.22 33.57
C PHE A 7 -7.26 13.58 33.50
N GLY A 8 -7.06 14.34 32.43
CA GLY A 8 -7.72 15.64 32.25
C GLY A 8 -9.25 15.56 32.21
N SER A 9 -9.80 14.53 31.55
CA SER A 9 -11.24 14.27 31.50
C SER A 9 -11.83 13.88 32.87
N ILE A 10 -11.09 13.10 33.67
CA ILE A 10 -11.52 12.70 35.01
C ILE A 10 -11.51 13.93 35.93
N CYS A 11 -10.46 14.76 35.87
CA CYS A 11 -10.36 15.97 36.69
C CYS A 11 -11.45 17.01 36.37
N SER A 12 -11.81 17.22 35.10
CA SER A 12 -12.92 18.11 34.74
C SER A 12 -14.27 17.61 35.27
N GLY A 13 -14.50 16.29 35.25
CA GLY A 13 -15.71 15.69 35.80
C GLY A 13 -15.80 15.84 37.32
N LEU A 14 -14.69 15.64 38.03
CA LEU A 14 -14.63 15.85 39.49
C LEU A 14 -14.86 17.31 39.87
N ALA A 15 -14.27 18.27 39.15
CA ALA A 15 -14.50 19.69 39.37
C ALA A 15 -15.98 20.06 39.18
N LEU A 16 -16.63 19.52 38.14
CA LEU A 16 -18.06 19.77 37.90
C LEU A 16 -18.94 19.14 38.99
N SER A 17 -18.62 17.94 39.47
CA SER A 17 -19.32 17.31 40.61
C SER A 17 -19.20 18.14 41.88
N ILE A 18 -18.00 18.67 42.19
CA ILE A 18 -17.79 19.56 43.35
C ILE A 18 -18.62 20.84 43.22
N ALA A 19 -18.69 21.42 42.01
CA ALA A 19 -19.52 22.59 41.76
C ALA A 19 -21.02 22.34 42.03
N LEU A 20 -21.52 21.14 41.69
CA LEU A 20 -22.93 20.79 41.86
C LEU A 20 -23.32 20.51 43.32
N TRP A 21 -22.38 20.03 44.14
CA TRP A 21 -22.64 19.65 45.54
C TRP A 21 -22.25 20.73 46.55
N SER A 22 -21.47 21.74 46.15
CA SER A 22 -21.09 22.87 47.00
C SER A 22 -22.23 23.86 47.19
N ASN A 23 -22.40 24.37 48.42
CA ASN A 23 -23.32 25.46 48.73
C ASN A 23 -22.63 26.85 48.75
N ASP A 24 -21.29 26.87 48.67
CA ASP A 24 -20.49 28.10 48.65
C ASP A 24 -20.30 28.60 47.22
N LYS A 25 -20.70 29.85 46.98
CA LYS A 25 -20.64 30.52 45.67
C LYS A 25 -19.21 30.68 45.14
N VAL A 26 -18.23 30.87 46.02
CA VAL A 26 -16.82 31.01 45.64
C VAL A 26 -16.28 29.67 45.13
N VAL A 27 -16.62 28.58 45.82
CA VAL A 27 -16.23 27.22 45.43
C VAL A 27 -16.90 26.80 44.12
N GLN A 28 -18.18 27.14 43.92
CA GLN A 28 -18.89 26.88 42.67
C GLN A 28 -18.21 27.60 41.48
N ALA A 29 -17.93 28.90 41.63
CA ALA A 29 -17.31 29.70 40.57
C ALA A 29 -15.90 29.18 40.22
N ALA A 30 -15.08 28.87 41.22
CA ALA A 30 -13.74 28.34 41.03
C ALA A 30 -13.75 26.98 40.33
N ALA A 31 -14.66 26.08 40.71
CA ALA A 31 -14.77 24.74 40.15
C ALA A 31 -15.25 24.74 38.68
N VAL A 32 -16.21 25.61 38.33
CA VAL A 32 -16.66 25.78 36.93
C VAL A 32 -15.55 26.36 36.05
N ALA A 33 -14.82 27.38 36.55
CA ALA A 33 -13.69 27.96 35.84
C ALA A 33 -12.58 26.92 35.59
N ALA A 34 -12.21 26.14 36.61
CA ALA A 34 -11.21 25.08 36.47
C ALA A 34 -11.66 23.96 35.52
N GLY A 35 -12.91 23.51 35.63
CA GLY A 35 -13.46 22.43 34.80
C GLY A 35 -13.52 22.79 33.31
N SER A 36 -13.96 24.00 32.98
CA SER A 36 -14.08 24.47 31.58
C SER A 36 -12.72 24.63 30.87
N CYS A 37 -11.70 25.11 31.58
CA CYS A 37 -10.34 25.21 31.08
C CYS A 37 -9.75 23.82 30.76
N LEU A 38 -9.92 22.85 31.67
CA LEU A 38 -9.43 21.49 31.47
C LEU A 38 -10.13 20.80 30.28
N ALA A 39 -11.45 20.97 30.15
CA ALA A 39 -12.21 20.42 29.03
C ALA A 39 -11.79 21.03 27.68
N SER A 40 -11.56 22.35 27.63
CA SER A 40 -11.10 23.04 26.42
C SER A 40 -9.70 22.58 25.99
N PHE A 41 -8.81 22.39 26.95
CA PHE A 41 -7.46 21.89 26.71
C PHE A 41 -7.45 20.44 26.20
N THR A 42 -8.24 19.54 26.81
CA THR A 42 -8.35 18.15 26.34
C THR A 42 -8.99 18.07 24.97
N ALA A 43 -10.04 18.83 24.69
CA ALA A 43 -10.67 18.89 23.36
C ALA A 43 -9.67 19.34 22.28
N THR A 44 -8.89 20.39 22.57
CA THR A 44 -7.89 20.92 21.62
C THR A 44 -6.78 19.90 21.35
N THR A 45 -6.26 19.23 22.39
CA THR A 45 -5.22 18.21 22.22
C THR A 45 -5.73 16.99 21.45
N ILE A 46 -6.96 16.54 21.70
CA ILE A 46 -7.60 15.48 20.93
C ILE A 46 -7.75 15.90 19.46
N ALA A 47 -8.23 17.11 19.19
CA ALA A 47 -8.39 17.62 17.83
C ALA A 47 -7.05 17.67 17.08
N ILE A 48 -5.99 18.18 17.72
CA ILE A 48 -4.63 18.21 17.14
C ILE A 48 -4.16 16.80 16.81
N GLU A 49 -4.30 15.84 17.73
CA GLU A 49 -3.87 14.46 17.47
C GLU A 49 -4.70 13.78 16.39
N GLN A 50 -6.01 14.03 16.32
CA GLN A 50 -6.84 13.52 15.23
C GLN A 50 -6.36 14.03 13.87
N THR A 51 -5.98 15.30 13.76
CA THR A 51 -5.42 15.82 12.49
C THR A 51 -4.07 15.19 12.16
N ARG A 52 -3.20 14.97 13.14
CA ARG A 52 -1.91 14.28 12.95
C ARG A 52 -2.10 12.84 12.49
N VAL A 53 -3.00 12.10 13.13
CA VAL A 53 -3.33 10.71 12.77
C VAL A 53 -3.94 10.65 11.37
N ARG A 54 -4.85 11.58 11.02
CA ARG A 54 -5.43 11.67 9.67
C ARG A 54 -4.35 11.92 8.61
N LYS A 55 -3.44 12.86 8.86
CA LYS A 55 -2.30 13.14 7.95
C LYS A 55 -1.36 11.95 7.82
N SER A 56 -1.04 11.27 8.92
CA SER A 56 -0.19 10.08 8.94
C SER A 56 -0.81 8.93 8.14
N ARG A 57 -2.12 8.67 8.30
CA ARG A 57 -2.85 7.66 7.53
C ARG A 57 -2.90 7.97 6.03
N ALA A 58 -3.09 9.25 5.66
CA ALA A 58 -3.05 9.68 4.26
C ALA A 58 -1.67 9.43 3.63
N ALA A 59 -0.59 9.82 4.31
CA ALA A 59 0.78 9.58 3.84
C ALA A 59 1.10 8.08 3.66
N HIS A 60 0.58 7.23 4.57
CA HIS A 60 0.77 5.80 4.48
C HIS A 60 -0.01 5.16 3.32
N ALA A 61 -1.20 5.70 2.99
CA ALA A 61 -1.97 5.29 1.84
C ALA A 61 -1.28 5.69 0.52
N ASP A 62 -0.71 6.89 0.45
CA ASP A 62 0.03 7.36 -0.72
C ASP A 62 1.25 6.49 -1.01
N LEU A 63 2.02 6.12 0.02
CA LEU A 63 3.15 5.20 -0.11
C LEU A 63 2.73 3.82 -0.63
N TYR A 64 1.61 3.29 -0.13
CA TYR A 64 1.06 2.02 -0.61
C TYR A 64 0.63 2.09 -2.09
N LEU A 65 -0.03 3.18 -2.48
CA LEU A 65 -0.44 3.40 -3.87
C LEU A 65 0.76 3.52 -4.81
N ASP A 66 1.84 4.17 -4.39
CA ASP A 66 3.05 4.30 -5.20
C ASP A 66 3.74 2.95 -5.42
N LEU A 67 3.80 2.11 -4.38
CA LEU A 67 4.28 0.74 -4.49
C LEU A 67 3.44 -0.08 -5.49
N LEU A 68 2.12 0.02 -5.42
CA LEU A 68 1.23 -0.65 -6.38
C LEU A 68 1.46 -0.17 -7.82
N ARG A 69 1.65 1.14 -8.03
CA ARG A 69 1.99 1.68 -9.35
C ARG A 69 3.32 1.16 -9.87
N GLN A 70 4.31 1.03 -9.01
CA GLN A 70 5.61 0.51 -9.39
C GLN A 70 5.52 -0.96 -9.82
N MET A 71 4.76 -1.78 -9.09
CA MET A 71 4.56 -3.20 -9.43
C MET A 71 3.71 -3.41 -10.70
N SER A 72 2.76 -2.50 -10.96
CA SER A 72 1.91 -2.53 -12.15
C SER A 72 2.53 -1.84 -13.36
N ARG A 73 3.73 -1.26 -13.23
CA ARG A 73 4.40 -0.56 -14.33
C ARG A 73 4.73 -1.57 -15.44
N PRO A 74 4.18 -1.42 -16.65
CA PRO A 74 4.52 -2.31 -17.74
C PRO A 74 6.01 -2.18 -18.08
N SER A 75 6.68 -3.32 -18.24
CA SER A 75 8.09 -3.39 -18.60
C SER A 75 8.29 -2.96 -20.06
N SER A 76 8.56 -1.67 -20.27
CA SER A 76 8.94 -1.07 -21.57
C SER A 76 7.85 -1.11 -22.65
N PRO A 77 7.78 -0.10 -23.55
CA PRO A 77 7.02 -0.23 -24.78
C PRO A 77 7.51 -1.48 -25.53
N ALA A 78 6.56 -2.23 -26.08
CA ALA A 78 6.76 -3.54 -26.68
C ALA A 78 7.84 -3.53 -27.78
N ARG A 79 9.11 -3.74 -27.39
CA ARG A 79 10.00 -4.56 -28.20
C ARG A 79 9.28 -5.88 -28.39
N SER A 80 9.23 -6.40 -29.62
CA SER A 80 8.53 -7.66 -29.93
C SER A 80 8.70 -8.65 -28.78
N GLN A 81 7.62 -9.14 -28.19
CA GLN A 81 7.69 -10.11 -27.08
C GLN A 81 8.38 -11.42 -27.51
N ARG A 82 8.62 -11.57 -28.82
CA ARG A 82 9.45 -12.58 -29.44
C ARG A 82 10.94 -12.31 -29.13
N PRO A 83 11.63 -13.23 -28.42
CA PRO A 83 13.07 -13.17 -28.20
C PRO A 83 13.82 -13.10 -29.54
N LYS A 84 14.99 -12.46 -29.55
CA LYS A 84 15.86 -12.38 -30.75
C LYS A 84 16.15 -13.75 -31.35
N ALA A 85 16.41 -14.76 -30.51
CA ALA A 85 16.67 -16.14 -30.93
C ALA A 85 15.49 -16.80 -31.69
N CYS A 86 14.28 -16.24 -31.60
CA CYS A 86 13.08 -16.79 -32.24
C CYS A 86 12.56 -15.87 -33.36
N GLN A 87 13.27 -14.79 -33.69
CA GLN A 87 12.98 -13.95 -34.85
C GLN A 87 13.26 -14.78 -36.11
N GLY A 88 12.21 -15.35 -36.73
CA GLY A 88 12.33 -16.25 -37.88
C GLY A 88 11.89 -17.70 -37.63
N CYS A 89 11.33 -18.01 -36.45
CA CYS A 89 10.74 -19.32 -36.19
C CYS A 89 9.34 -19.42 -36.82
N CYS A 90 9.12 -20.41 -37.67
CA CYS A 90 7.83 -20.65 -38.36
C CYS A 90 6.74 -21.17 -37.40
N ILE A 91 7.13 -21.88 -36.32
CA ILE A 91 6.22 -22.43 -35.29
C ILE A 91 6.40 -21.73 -33.93
N TYR A 92 6.52 -20.40 -33.94
CA TYR A 92 6.57 -19.63 -32.70
C TYR A 92 5.23 -19.65 -31.97
N HIS A 93 5.24 -20.07 -30.70
CA HIS A 93 4.03 -20.19 -29.91
C HIS A 93 3.70 -18.92 -29.11
N GLY A 94 4.66 -18.41 -28.32
CA GLY A 94 4.58 -17.10 -27.66
C GLY A 94 3.53 -16.90 -26.56
N GLN A 95 2.78 -17.94 -26.18
CA GLN A 95 1.70 -17.83 -25.17
C GLN A 95 2.22 -18.01 -23.74
N THR A 96 1.52 -17.42 -22.77
CA THR A 96 1.85 -17.51 -21.34
C THR A 96 0.80 -18.33 -20.62
N TYR A 97 1.23 -19.42 -19.96
CA TYR A 97 0.39 -20.30 -19.16
C TYR A 97 0.84 -20.23 -17.70
N ASN A 98 -0.06 -19.87 -16.80
CA ASN A 98 0.20 -19.81 -15.36
C ASN A 98 1.50 -19.04 -15.00
N GLY A 99 1.78 -17.93 -15.71
CA GLY A 99 2.99 -17.12 -15.52
C GLY A 99 4.24 -17.59 -16.28
N THR A 100 4.22 -18.78 -16.89
CA THR A 100 5.32 -19.31 -17.70
C THR A 100 5.07 -19.07 -19.18
N ARG A 101 5.96 -18.34 -19.86
CA ARG A 101 5.90 -18.13 -21.31
C ARG A 101 6.51 -19.32 -22.05
N LEU A 102 5.70 -19.97 -22.88
CA LEU A 102 6.13 -21.00 -23.81
C LEU A 102 6.47 -20.35 -25.15
N ILE A 103 7.74 -20.44 -25.54
CA ILE A 103 8.30 -19.68 -26.66
C ILE A 103 8.12 -20.44 -27.99
N CYS A 104 8.38 -21.75 -28.01
CA CYS A 104 8.24 -22.62 -29.18
C CYS A 104 7.14 -23.66 -28.98
N ALA A 105 6.54 -24.15 -30.06
CA ALA A 105 5.70 -25.35 -29.98
C ALA A 105 6.53 -26.57 -29.54
N ILE A 106 5.92 -27.49 -28.79
CA ILE A 106 6.58 -28.74 -28.39
C ILE A 106 6.78 -29.58 -29.66
N HIS A 107 8.03 -29.86 -30.02
CA HIS A 107 8.33 -30.93 -30.96
C HIS A 107 8.06 -32.27 -30.23
N PRO A 108 7.21 -33.18 -30.74
CA PRO A 108 6.80 -34.38 -30.00
C PRO A 108 7.97 -35.28 -29.57
N SER A 109 9.08 -35.22 -30.30
CA SER A 109 10.33 -35.94 -30.04
C SER A 109 11.40 -35.12 -29.29
N GLY A 110 11.11 -33.87 -28.92
CA GLY A 110 12.13 -32.91 -28.48
C GLY A 110 13.01 -32.42 -29.62
N VAL A 111 13.93 -31.50 -29.30
CA VAL A 111 15.01 -31.08 -30.21
C VAL A 111 16.28 -31.80 -29.77
N GLU A 112 16.94 -32.51 -30.67
CA GLU A 112 18.16 -33.29 -30.32
C GLU A 112 19.46 -32.49 -30.50
N GLY A 113 19.40 -31.26 -31.01
CA GLY A 113 20.56 -30.41 -31.29
C GLY A 113 20.48 -29.00 -30.71
N ASP A 114 21.57 -28.25 -30.87
CA ASP A 114 21.69 -26.87 -30.39
C ASP A 114 20.96 -25.84 -31.28
N HIS A 115 20.39 -26.27 -32.40
CA HIS A 115 19.71 -25.44 -33.39
C HIS A 115 18.21 -25.75 -33.46
N CYS A 116 17.41 -24.69 -33.63
CA CYS A 116 15.97 -24.82 -33.81
C CYS A 116 15.68 -25.19 -35.27
N MET A 117 15.09 -26.37 -35.49
CA MET A 117 14.72 -26.86 -36.83
C MET A 117 13.68 -25.97 -37.53
N ASP A 118 12.89 -25.24 -36.75
CA ASP A 118 11.84 -24.34 -37.25
C ASP A 118 12.35 -22.93 -37.58
N TRP A 119 13.66 -22.66 -37.46
CA TRP A 119 14.24 -21.33 -37.68
C TRP A 119 14.71 -21.16 -39.13
N GLU A 120 14.12 -20.20 -39.84
CA GLU A 120 14.37 -20.00 -41.28
C GLU A 120 15.65 -19.21 -41.61
N GLY A 121 16.48 -18.88 -40.61
CA GLY A 121 17.60 -17.94 -40.76
C GLY A 121 19.00 -18.55 -40.85
N GLY A 122 19.15 -19.88 -40.84
CA GLY A 122 20.45 -20.54 -40.77
C GLY A 122 20.43 -21.94 -41.35
N GLU A 123 21.09 -22.04 -42.52
CA GLU A 123 21.76 -23.18 -43.13
C GLU A 123 21.35 -24.60 -42.64
N ASP A 124 20.72 -25.33 -43.56
CA ASP A 124 20.93 -26.76 -43.79
C ASP A 124 20.25 -27.77 -42.85
N GLY A 125 18.92 -27.81 -42.89
CA GLY A 125 18.13 -28.99 -42.49
C GLY A 125 18.19 -30.11 -43.54
N GLN A 126 19.39 -30.57 -43.89
CA GLN A 126 19.61 -31.64 -44.85
C GLN A 126 20.30 -32.85 -44.19
N HIS A 127 19.53 -33.89 -43.91
CA HIS A 127 19.95 -35.30 -43.76
C HIS A 127 18.65 -36.13 -43.71
N THR A 128 18.24 -36.84 -44.77
CA THR A 128 18.64 -38.21 -45.16
C THR A 128 18.70 -39.19 -43.99
#